data_AF-A0A938MJR7-F1
#
_entry.id   AF-A0A938MJR7-F1
#
_cell.length_a   1.000
_cell.length_b   1.000
_cell.length_c   1.000
_cell.angle_alpha   90.00
_cell.angle_beta   90.00
_cell.angle_gamma   90.00
#
_symmetry.space_group_name_H-M   'P 1'
#
loop_
_entity.id
_entity.type
_entity.pdbx_description
1 polymer ?
#
loop_
_entity_poly.entity_id
_entity_poly.type
_entity_poly.pdbx_seq_one_letter_code
_entity_poly.pdbx_strand_id
1 'polypeptide(L)'
;ISESGFTDIGVGAAATGLRPIVVIMYCDFITCAMDQVVNQAAKLTLMSGGEIRLPMVIRMPAGAGTREGAHHSQSLEAWFVHTPGLKVVMPTCAYDAKGLMKSAIRDDGPVIYIQHRLLHPLRQMVPDGEWLVPLGVADVKREGKDITVVAVSYALHKALEAAAALEGETSVEVVDPRTLSPLDVGTILKSLKKTGKLLVVHEAPEVGGVGAEIVRQVTEQGFHLLKAPPKVLGGAHVPMPYSAPLEDACLPLKQDIMREVRQLAKA
;
A
#
# COMPACT_ATOMS: atom_id res chain seq x y z
N ILE A 1 -23.75 3.78 -14.23
CA ILE A 1 -22.29 3.83 -13.97
C ILE A 1 -22.02 5.29 -13.64
N SER A 2 -21.85 5.58 -12.35
CA SER A 2 -21.91 6.94 -11.80
C SER A 2 -21.15 6.99 -10.48
N GLU A 3 -19.82 6.86 -10.55
CA GLU A 3 -18.90 6.75 -9.41
C GLU A 3 -19.13 7.85 -8.39
N SER A 4 -19.22 9.11 -8.84
CA SER A 4 -19.56 10.25 -7.96
C SER A 4 -20.89 10.03 -7.24
N GLY A 5 -21.95 9.72 -7.98
CA GLY A 5 -23.31 9.59 -7.44
C GLY A 5 -23.44 8.48 -6.39
N PHE A 6 -22.95 7.27 -6.66
CA PHE A 6 -23.06 6.19 -5.67
C PHE A 6 -22.07 6.35 -4.50
N THR A 7 -20.93 7.01 -4.73
CA THR A 7 -20.00 7.31 -3.63
C THR A 7 -20.61 8.35 -2.70
N ASP A 8 -21.27 9.38 -3.24
CA ASP A 8 -21.97 10.40 -2.46
C ASP A 8 -23.13 9.81 -1.64
N ILE A 9 -23.90 8.90 -2.23
CA ILE A 9 -24.90 8.10 -1.49
C ILE A 9 -24.24 7.33 -0.35
N GLY A 10 -23.06 6.74 -0.58
CA GLY A 10 -22.28 6.08 0.46
C GLY A 10 -21.86 7.03 1.58
N VAL A 11 -21.38 8.22 1.26
CA VAL A 11 -21.03 9.25 2.26
C VAL A 11 -22.25 9.66 3.07
N GLY A 12 -23.37 9.95 2.42
CA GLY A 12 -24.63 10.30 3.10
C GLY A 12 -25.17 9.18 3.97
N ALA A 13 -25.09 7.93 3.52
CA ALA A 13 -25.47 6.75 4.30
C ALA A 13 -24.59 6.59 5.55
N ALA A 14 -23.27 6.80 5.42
CA ALA A 14 -22.34 6.76 6.56
C ALA A 14 -22.66 7.87 7.58
N ALA A 15 -22.86 9.11 7.10
CA ALA A 15 -23.20 10.27 7.92
C ALA A 15 -24.54 10.12 8.66
N THR A 16 -25.45 9.27 8.15
CA THR A 16 -26.77 9.01 8.75
C THR A 16 -26.83 7.70 9.56
N GLY A 17 -25.68 7.09 9.85
CA GLY A 17 -25.56 5.97 10.80
C GLY A 17 -25.44 4.57 10.19
N LEU A 18 -25.42 4.44 8.86
CA LEU A 18 -25.07 3.17 8.21
C LEU A 18 -23.55 3.00 8.10
N ARG A 19 -23.10 1.82 7.67
CA ARG A 19 -21.66 1.50 7.49
C ARG A 19 -21.38 0.96 6.09
N PRO A 20 -21.45 1.80 5.06
CA PRO A 20 -21.40 1.34 3.67
C PRO A 20 -20.01 0.87 3.25
N ILE A 21 -20.00 -0.12 2.35
CA ILE A 21 -18.83 -0.53 1.59
C ILE A 21 -19.06 -0.11 0.14
N VAL A 22 -18.45 1.00 -0.26
CA VAL A 22 -18.49 1.50 -1.63
C VAL A 22 -17.45 0.76 -2.44
N VAL A 23 -17.86 0.10 -3.53
CA VAL A 23 -16.95 -0.68 -4.39
C VAL A 23 -16.79 0.05 -5.72
N ILE A 24 -15.56 0.50 -5.97
CA ILE A 24 -15.16 1.12 -7.23
C ILE A 24 -14.48 0.04 -8.07
N MET A 25 -14.87 -0.08 -9.34
CA MET A 25 -14.49 -1.23 -10.17
C MET A 25 -12.99 -1.29 -10.46
N TYR A 26 -12.35 -0.14 -10.70
CA TYR A 26 -10.91 0.02 -10.87
C TYR A 26 -10.50 1.30 -10.15
N CYS A 27 -9.32 1.29 -9.53
CA CYS A 27 -8.79 2.45 -8.82
C CYS A 27 -8.78 3.71 -9.71
N ASP A 28 -8.53 3.57 -11.00
CA ASP A 28 -8.55 4.64 -12.00
C ASP A 28 -9.89 5.41 -12.01
N PHE A 29 -11.02 4.73 -11.77
CA PHE A 29 -12.35 5.34 -11.80
C PHE A 29 -12.68 6.14 -10.53
N ILE A 30 -11.84 6.05 -9.49
CA ILE A 30 -11.98 6.90 -8.29
C ILE A 30 -11.85 8.38 -8.63
N THR A 31 -11.15 8.70 -9.73
CA THR A 31 -10.99 10.06 -10.26
C THR A 31 -12.33 10.76 -10.46
N CYS A 32 -13.38 10.02 -10.85
CA CYS A 32 -14.74 10.54 -11.00
C CYS A 32 -15.42 10.88 -9.66
N ALA A 33 -14.96 10.33 -8.54
CA ALA A 33 -15.55 10.50 -7.21
C ALA A 33 -14.60 11.16 -6.18
N MET A 34 -13.50 11.77 -6.65
CA MET A 34 -12.49 12.34 -5.75
C MET A 34 -13.04 13.42 -4.81
N ASP A 35 -14.02 14.22 -5.23
CA ASP A 35 -14.65 15.21 -4.36
C ASP A 35 -15.37 14.55 -3.18
N GLN A 36 -16.15 13.51 -3.44
CA GLN A 36 -16.86 12.74 -2.42
C GLN A 36 -15.88 12.11 -1.43
N VAL A 37 -14.73 11.63 -1.90
CA VAL A 37 -13.71 11.02 -1.03
C VAL A 37 -12.93 12.06 -0.23
N VAL A 38 -12.35 13.05 -0.90
CA VAL A 38 -11.35 13.96 -0.32
C VAL A 38 -12.00 15.13 0.41
N ASN A 39 -13.10 15.67 -0.11
CA ASN A 39 -13.76 16.83 0.50
C ASN A 39 -14.89 16.44 1.43
N GLN A 40 -15.67 15.40 1.10
CA GLN A 40 -16.77 14.97 1.95
C GLN A 40 -16.31 13.93 2.98
N ALA A 41 -16.00 12.70 2.56
CA ALA A 41 -15.74 11.60 3.49
C ALA A 41 -14.58 11.90 4.45
N ALA A 42 -13.45 12.40 3.93
CA ALA A 42 -12.24 12.62 4.73
C ALA A 42 -12.38 13.72 5.79
N LYS A 43 -13.21 14.75 5.55
CA LYS A 43 -13.19 15.99 6.32
C LYS A 43 -14.45 16.23 7.15
N LEU A 44 -15.58 15.61 6.79
CA LEU A 44 -16.87 15.92 7.41
C LEU A 44 -16.88 15.69 8.93
N THR A 45 -16.15 14.69 9.43
CA THR A 45 -15.97 14.48 10.88
C THR A 45 -15.34 15.70 11.57
N LEU A 46 -14.29 16.27 10.98
CA LEU A 46 -13.65 17.48 11.53
C LEU A 46 -14.55 18.70 11.37
N MET A 47 -15.14 18.90 10.18
CA MET A 47 -15.96 20.07 9.87
C MET A 47 -17.24 20.16 10.71
N SER A 48 -17.77 19.01 11.15
CA SER A 48 -18.91 18.94 12.06
C SER A 48 -18.54 19.05 13.54
N GLY A 49 -17.26 19.29 13.88
CA GLY A 49 -16.81 19.31 15.26
C GLY A 49 -16.84 17.95 15.97
N GLY A 50 -16.87 16.86 15.20
CA GLY A 50 -16.96 15.49 15.70
C GLY A 50 -18.38 14.93 15.85
N GLU A 51 -19.41 15.72 15.54
CA GLU A 51 -20.82 15.30 15.62
C GLU A 51 -21.18 14.25 14.58
N ILE A 52 -20.63 14.35 13.36
CA ILE A 52 -20.82 13.36 12.30
C ILE A 52 -19.63 12.41 12.26
N ARG A 53 -19.86 11.10 12.34
CA ARG A 53 -18.85 10.06 12.05
C ARG A 53 -19.06 9.51 10.65
N LEU A 54 -17.97 9.11 9.99
CA LEU A 54 -17.96 8.60 8.61
C LEU A 54 -17.47 7.14 8.58
N PRO A 55 -18.19 6.19 9.20
CA PRO A 55 -17.81 4.78 9.19
C PRO A 55 -18.06 4.17 7.80
N MET A 56 -17.08 4.20 6.92
CA MET A 56 -17.23 3.65 5.58
C MET A 56 -15.94 3.06 5.02
N VAL A 57 -16.10 2.10 4.12
CA VAL A 57 -14.98 1.54 3.36
C VAL A 57 -15.17 1.87 1.89
N ILE A 58 -14.14 2.44 1.26
CA ILE A 58 -14.08 2.59 -0.19
C ILE A 58 -13.07 1.57 -0.69
N ARG A 59 -13.58 0.50 -1.31
CA ARG A 59 -12.80 -0.62 -1.81
C ARG A 59 -12.58 -0.47 -3.31
N MET A 60 -11.34 -0.64 -3.75
CA MET A 60 -10.99 -0.63 -5.18
C MET A 60 -9.85 -1.60 -5.48
N PRO A 61 -9.89 -2.34 -6.60
CA PRO A 61 -8.72 -3.01 -7.11
C PRO A 61 -7.82 -2.04 -7.89
N ALA A 62 -6.51 -2.24 -7.84
CA ALA A 62 -5.50 -1.39 -8.49
C ALA A 62 -4.35 -2.23 -9.07
N GLY A 63 -3.38 -1.53 -9.65
CA GLY A 63 -2.13 -2.10 -10.13
C GLY A 63 -2.16 -2.52 -11.59
N ALA A 64 -1.01 -2.91 -12.11
CA ALA A 64 -0.71 -3.25 -13.48
C ALA A 64 -0.30 -4.72 -13.62
N GLY A 65 0.25 -5.09 -14.79
CA GLY A 65 0.75 -6.45 -15.07
C GLY A 65 -0.29 -7.38 -15.68
N THR A 66 -1.45 -6.83 -16.05
CA THR A 66 -2.52 -7.53 -16.77
C THR A 66 -2.72 -7.01 -18.20
N ARG A 67 -1.83 -6.13 -18.69
CA ARG A 67 -1.86 -5.58 -20.05
C ARG A 67 -3.14 -4.78 -20.34
N GLU A 68 -3.61 -3.98 -19.39
CA GLU A 68 -4.87 -3.21 -19.52
C GLU A 68 -4.66 -1.75 -19.97
N GLY A 69 -3.40 -1.37 -20.22
CA GLY A 69 -3.03 -0.05 -20.73
C GLY A 69 -3.19 1.08 -19.69
N ALA A 70 -3.13 2.32 -20.16
CA ALA A 70 -2.83 3.47 -19.30
C ALA A 70 -3.95 3.87 -18.33
N HIS A 71 -5.23 3.62 -18.67
CA HIS A 71 -6.39 4.07 -17.87
C HIS A 71 -6.96 2.98 -16.92
N HIS A 72 -6.27 1.85 -16.77
CA HIS A 72 -6.70 0.74 -15.91
C HIS A 72 -5.55 0.16 -15.07
N SER A 73 -4.42 0.86 -15.02
CA SER A 73 -3.17 0.34 -14.46
C SER A 73 -2.54 1.31 -13.45
N GLN A 74 -3.28 2.32 -13.01
CA GLN A 74 -2.76 3.30 -12.08
C GLN A 74 -2.65 2.73 -10.66
N SER A 75 -1.64 3.23 -9.94
CA SER A 75 -1.49 3.10 -8.49
C SER A 75 -1.64 4.50 -7.90
N LEU A 76 -2.82 4.78 -7.31
CA LEU A 76 -3.22 6.11 -6.83
C LEU A 76 -3.20 6.22 -5.29
N GLU A 77 -2.64 5.24 -4.59
CA GLU A 77 -2.58 5.21 -3.12
C GLU A 77 -1.96 6.48 -2.52
N ALA A 78 -0.98 7.08 -3.21
CA ALA A 78 -0.33 8.31 -2.78
C ALA A 78 -1.30 9.50 -2.64
N TRP A 79 -2.34 9.57 -3.48
CA TRP A 79 -3.35 10.64 -3.41
C TRP A 79 -4.15 10.56 -2.11
N PHE A 80 -4.43 9.34 -1.65
CA PHE A 80 -5.16 9.10 -0.41
C PHE A 80 -4.26 9.22 0.82
N VAL A 81 -2.99 8.76 0.73
CA VAL A 81 -2.00 8.96 1.80
C VAL A 81 -1.78 10.45 2.06
N HIS A 82 -1.77 11.27 1.00
CA HIS A 82 -1.67 12.73 1.11
C HIS A 82 -2.90 13.39 1.76
N THR A 83 -4.07 12.75 1.74
CA THR A 83 -5.34 13.34 2.18
C THR A 83 -5.58 13.09 3.67
N PRO A 84 -5.55 14.12 4.54
CA PRO A 84 -5.81 13.94 5.97
C PRO A 84 -7.25 13.50 6.23
N GLY A 85 -7.43 12.68 7.27
CA GLY A 85 -8.74 12.13 7.66
C GLY A 85 -9.05 10.77 7.02
N LEU A 86 -8.29 10.35 6.01
CA LEU A 86 -8.36 8.99 5.45
C LEU A 86 -7.39 8.04 6.13
N LYS A 87 -7.81 6.78 6.26
CA LYS A 87 -6.91 5.64 6.49
C LYS A 87 -6.72 4.89 5.18
N VAL A 88 -5.51 4.45 4.87
CA VAL A 88 -5.18 3.81 3.59
C VAL A 88 -4.53 2.47 3.83
N VAL A 89 -5.14 1.39 3.32
CA VAL A 89 -4.68 0.02 3.49
C VAL A 89 -4.51 -0.70 2.15
N MET A 90 -3.47 -1.53 2.07
CA MET A 90 -3.13 -2.34 0.91
C MET A 90 -2.76 -3.75 1.36
N PRO A 91 -3.71 -4.71 1.43
CA PRO A 91 -3.42 -6.09 1.82
C PRO A 91 -2.50 -6.79 0.81
N THR A 92 -1.72 -7.77 1.27
CA THR A 92 -0.76 -8.51 0.43
C THR A 92 -1.06 -10.01 0.29
N CYS A 93 -1.94 -10.56 1.13
CA CYS A 93 -2.34 -11.97 1.10
C CYS A 93 -3.78 -12.17 1.61
N ALA A 94 -4.30 -13.40 1.54
CA ALA A 94 -5.69 -13.69 1.93
C ALA A 94 -5.94 -13.48 3.44
N TYR A 95 -4.96 -13.81 4.29
CA TYR A 95 -5.03 -13.56 5.73
C TYR A 95 -5.19 -12.06 6.03
N ASP A 96 -4.34 -11.24 5.41
CA ASP A 96 -4.36 -9.79 5.57
C ASP A 96 -5.63 -9.19 4.95
N ALA A 97 -6.06 -9.68 3.79
CA ALA A 97 -7.26 -9.18 3.14
C ALA A 97 -8.52 -9.38 3.99
N LYS A 98 -8.72 -10.57 4.57
CA LYS A 98 -9.88 -10.81 5.45
C LYS A 98 -9.76 -10.00 6.75
N GLY A 99 -8.59 -9.98 7.38
CA GLY A 99 -8.38 -9.30 8.65
C GLY A 99 -8.50 -7.78 8.55
N LEU A 100 -7.85 -7.16 7.56
CA LEU A 100 -7.89 -5.71 7.34
C LEU A 100 -9.28 -5.24 6.91
N MET A 101 -9.98 -5.97 6.04
CA MET A 101 -11.36 -5.62 5.66
C MET A 101 -12.28 -5.61 6.88
N LYS A 102 -12.15 -6.61 7.75
CA LYS A 102 -12.93 -6.70 8.99
C LYS A 102 -12.62 -5.57 9.96
N SER A 103 -11.37 -5.12 10.06
CA SER A 103 -10.98 -3.95 10.84
C SER A 103 -11.49 -2.66 10.21
N ALA A 104 -11.39 -2.52 8.88
CA ALA A 104 -11.85 -1.35 8.13
C ALA A 104 -13.36 -1.13 8.28
N ILE A 105 -14.18 -2.19 8.17
CA ILE A 105 -15.64 -2.12 8.37
C ILE A 105 -16.00 -1.66 9.80
N ARG A 106 -15.17 -2.00 10.80
CA ARG A 106 -15.38 -1.67 12.21
C ARG A 106 -14.79 -0.32 12.61
N ASP A 107 -14.00 0.31 11.74
CA ASP A 107 -13.42 1.62 12.00
C ASP A 107 -14.48 2.71 11.81
N ASP A 108 -14.48 3.72 12.68
CA ASP A 108 -15.47 4.80 12.65
C ASP A 108 -15.12 5.95 11.68
N GLY A 109 -13.96 5.88 11.03
CA GLY A 109 -13.55 6.80 9.98
C GLY A 109 -13.55 6.17 8.58
N PRO A 110 -13.35 6.99 7.54
CA PRO A 110 -13.29 6.51 6.17
C PRO A 110 -11.99 5.74 5.92
N VAL A 111 -12.11 4.50 5.43
CA VAL A 111 -10.99 3.64 5.08
C VAL A 111 -10.94 3.39 3.58
N ILE A 112 -9.84 3.77 2.95
CA ILE A 112 -9.51 3.44 1.57
C ILE A 112 -8.82 2.07 1.55
N TYR A 113 -9.43 1.12 0.86
CA TYR A 113 -9.02 -0.26 0.81
C TYR A 113 -8.63 -0.66 -0.62
N ILE A 114 -7.32 -0.71 -0.89
CA ILE A 114 -6.80 -0.88 -2.24
C ILE A 114 -6.19 -2.27 -2.41
N GLN A 115 -6.75 -3.08 -3.30
CA GLN A 115 -6.25 -4.45 -3.53
C GLN A 115 -5.54 -4.54 -4.87
N HIS A 116 -4.35 -5.11 -4.92
CA HIS A 116 -3.73 -5.37 -6.20
C HIS A 116 -4.41 -6.52 -6.95
N ARG A 117 -4.73 -6.34 -8.23
CA ARG A 117 -5.48 -7.35 -9.01
C ARG A 117 -4.78 -8.70 -9.10
N LEU A 118 -3.45 -8.70 -9.25
CA LEU A 118 -2.65 -9.93 -9.27
C LEU A 118 -2.68 -10.74 -7.95
N LEU A 119 -3.20 -10.19 -6.85
CA LEU A 119 -3.40 -10.93 -5.60
C LEU A 119 -4.67 -11.78 -5.60
N HIS A 120 -5.69 -11.43 -6.38
CA HIS A 120 -6.98 -12.12 -6.38
C HIS A 120 -6.92 -13.63 -6.69
N PRO A 121 -6.12 -14.12 -7.66
CA PRO A 121 -6.05 -15.55 -7.93
C PRO A 121 -5.20 -16.32 -6.91
N LEU A 122 -4.45 -15.64 -6.05
CA LEU A 122 -3.56 -16.29 -5.08
C LEU A 122 -4.38 -16.95 -3.96
N ARG A 123 -4.00 -18.18 -3.61
CA ARG A 123 -4.63 -18.95 -2.55
C ARG A 123 -3.68 -19.13 -1.38
N GLN A 124 -4.24 -19.10 -0.18
CA GLN A 124 -3.51 -19.28 1.06
C GLN A 124 -4.42 -20.03 2.05
N MET A 125 -3.84 -20.92 2.85
CA MET A 125 -4.54 -21.45 4.02
C MET A 125 -4.73 -20.31 5.02
N VAL A 126 -5.99 -20.03 5.38
CA VAL A 126 -6.34 -19.03 6.38
C VAL A 126 -6.96 -19.73 7.59
N PRO A 127 -6.77 -19.22 8.82
CA PRO A 127 -7.40 -19.80 10.00
C PRO A 127 -8.92 -19.83 9.88
N ASP A 128 -9.54 -20.77 10.59
CA ASP A 128 -10.98 -20.74 10.81
C ASP A 128 -11.35 -19.65 11.82
N GLY A 129 -12.62 -19.23 11.80
CA GLY A 129 -13.15 -18.26 12.76
C GLY A 129 -12.84 -16.80 12.43
N GLU A 130 -12.83 -15.98 13.49
CA GLU A 130 -12.66 -14.53 13.44
C GLU A 130 -11.28 -14.10 13.92
N TRP A 131 -10.64 -13.24 13.13
CA TRP A 131 -9.51 -12.43 13.53
C TRP A 131 -9.67 -11.03 12.93
N LEU A 132 -8.92 -10.10 13.50
CA LEU A 132 -8.74 -8.75 13.01
C LEU A 132 -7.25 -8.52 12.78
N VAL A 133 -6.92 -7.81 11.71
CA VAL A 133 -5.57 -7.26 11.54
C VAL A 133 -5.68 -5.77 11.86
N PRO A 134 -4.99 -5.27 12.91
CA PRO A 134 -5.09 -3.88 13.29
C PRO A 134 -4.64 -2.95 12.15
N LEU A 135 -5.37 -1.85 11.95
CA LEU A 135 -4.95 -0.79 11.04
C LEU A 135 -3.71 -0.10 11.60
N GLY A 136 -2.75 0.23 10.75
CA GLY A 136 -1.50 0.87 11.16
C GLY A 136 -0.49 -0.05 11.85
N VAL A 137 -0.58 -1.37 11.63
CA VAL A 137 0.38 -2.35 12.15
C VAL A 137 0.97 -3.18 11.00
N ALA A 138 2.27 -3.04 10.82
CA ALA A 138 3.03 -3.76 9.80
C ALA A 138 3.34 -5.22 10.22
N ASP A 139 3.92 -5.98 9.29
CA ASP A 139 4.27 -7.39 9.49
C ASP A 139 5.63 -7.72 8.90
N VAL A 140 6.47 -8.41 9.67
CA VAL A 140 7.74 -8.93 9.16
C VAL A 140 7.47 -10.27 8.51
N LYS A 141 7.42 -10.28 7.18
CA LYS A 141 7.09 -11.47 6.38
C LYS A 141 8.26 -12.43 6.24
N ARG A 142 9.48 -11.90 6.34
CA ARG A 142 10.72 -12.68 6.34
C ARG A 142 11.75 -11.99 7.23
N GLU A 143 12.31 -12.72 8.18
CA GLU A 143 13.42 -12.25 9.01
C GLU A 143 14.72 -12.15 8.19
N GLY A 144 15.48 -11.08 8.42
CA GLY A 144 16.83 -10.90 7.86
C GLY A 144 17.75 -10.10 8.76
N LYS A 145 18.99 -9.86 8.32
CA LYS A 145 20.02 -9.19 9.16
C LYS A 145 20.83 -8.12 8.45
N ASP A 146 20.82 -8.08 7.12
CA ASP A 146 21.73 -7.21 6.36
C ASP A 146 20.98 -6.01 5.76
N ILE A 147 19.77 -6.19 5.24
CA ILE A 147 18.99 -5.13 4.58
C ILE A 147 17.51 -5.29 4.92
N THR A 148 16.85 -4.18 5.26
CA THR A 148 15.40 -4.08 5.37
C THR A 148 14.80 -3.69 4.02
N VAL A 149 13.87 -4.51 3.52
CA VAL A 149 13.06 -4.23 2.34
C VAL A 149 11.61 -4.00 2.80
N VAL A 150 11.11 -2.78 2.67
CA VAL A 150 9.69 -2.47 2.87
C VAL A 150 8.99 -2.62 1.52
N ALA A 151 8.09 -3.59 1.38
CA ALA A 151 7.47 -3.92 0.10
C ALA A 151 5.95 -3.72 0.16
N VAL A 152 5.42 -2.84 -0.69
CA VAL A 152 4.02 -2.43 -0.68
C VAL A 152 3.19 -3.32 -1.60
N SER A 153 2.08 -3.85 -1.09
CA SER A 153 1.09 -4.58 -1.90
C SER A 153 1.73 -5.76 -2.67
N TYR A 154 1.46 -5.89 -3.98
CA TYR A 154 2.00 -6.98 -4.79
C TYR A 154 3.54 -7.00 -4.89
N ALA A 155 4.22 -5.87 -4.65
CA ALA A 155 5.68 -5.84 -4.58
C ALA A 155 6.23 -6.77 -3.48
N LEU A 156 5.43 -7.11 -2.46
CA LEU A 156 5.82 -8.06 -1.42
C LEU A 156 6.23 -9.41 -2.01
N HIS A 157 5.46 -9.96 -2.94
CA HIS A 157 5.74 -11.28 -3.52
C HIS A 157 7.06 -11.26 -4.29
N LYS A 158 7.30 -10.20 -5.08
CA LYS A 158 8.55 -9.98 -5.80
C LYS A 158 9.75 -9.82 -4.85
N ALA A 159 9.55 -9.13 -3.71
CA ALA A 159 10.57 -8.95 -2.70
C ALA A 159 10.91 -10.27 -1.96
N LEU A 160 9.91 -11.08 -1.62
CA LEU A 160 10.12 -12.40 -1.03
C LEU A 160 10.88 -13.34 -1.98
N GLU A 161 10.52 -13.35 -3.27
CA GLU A 161 11.25 -14.11 -4.29
C GLU A 161 12.69 -13.64 -4.48
N ALA A 162 12.93 -12.33 -4.46
CA ALA A 162 14.27 -11.76 -4.53
C ALA A 162 15.10 -12.12 -3.29
N ALA A 163 14.49 -12.02 -2.10
CA ALA A 163 15.12 -12.36 -0.82
C ALA A 163 15.51 -13.84 -0.73
N ALA A 164 14.67 -14.75 -1.27
CA ALA A 164 15.00 -16.17 -1.38
C ALA A 164 16.12 -16.42 -2.39
N ALA A 165 16.11 -15.74 -3.54
CA ALA A 165 17.16 -15.88 -4.56
C ALA A 165 18.53 -15.33 -4.15
N LEU A 166 18.58 -14.49 -3.11
CA LEU A 166 19.80 -13.92 -2.54
C LEU A 166 20.26 -14.65 -1.27
N GLU A 167 19.63 -15.76 -0.91
CA GLU A 167 20.04 -16.55 0.24
C GLU A 167 21.48 -17.06 0.07
N GLY A 168 22.31 -16.89 1.11
CA GLY A 168 23.76 -17.12 1.04
C GLY A 168 24.58 -15.94 0.53
N GLU A 169 23.99 -15.01 -0.22
CA GLU A 169 24.64 -13.75 -0.64
C GLU A 169 24.33 -12.59 0.34
N THR A 170 23.06 -12.42 0.72
CA THR A 170 22.60 -11.31 1.59
C THR A 170 21.32 -11.68 2.34
N SER A 171 21.31 -11.45 3.65
CA SER A 171 20.18 -11.70 4.54
C SER A 171 19.18 -10.54 4.51
N VAL A 172 18.18 -10.64 3.64
CA VAL A 172 17.13 -9.63 3.46
C VAL A 172 15.95 -9.83 4.42
N GLU A 173 15.64 -8.81 5.22
CA GLU A 173 14.39 -8.72 5.97
C GLU A 173 13.31 -8.10 5.09
N VAL A 174 12.12 -8.71 5.04
CA VAL A 174 11.00 -8.19 4.24
C VAL A 174 9.86 -7.78 5.18
N VAL A 175 9.52 -6.49 5.13
CA VAL A 175 8.45 -5.85 5.91
C VAL A 175 7.31 -5.49 4.99
N ASP A 176 6.12 -5.97 5.31
CA ASP A 176 4.85 -5.56 4.71
C ASP A 176 4.23 -4.45 5.57
N PRO A 177 4.09 -3.22 5.06
CA PRO A 177 3.50 -2.14 5.84
C PRO A 177 2.01 -2.38 6.14
N ARG A 178 1.28 -3.13 5.29
CA ARG A 178 -0.19 -3.35 5.28
C ARG A 178 -1.05 -2.08 5.21
N THR A 179 -0.76 -1.08 6.04
CA THR A 179 -1.37 0.24 6.11
C THR A 179 -0.33 1.28 5.73
N LEU A 180 -0.70 2.18 4.82
CA LEU A 180 0.14 3.29 4.37
C LEU A 180 -0.17 4.59 5.11
N SER A 181 -1.38 4.74 5.62
CA SER A 181 -1.77 5.85 6.49
C SER A 181 -2.78 5.37 7.56
N PRO A 182 -2.46 5.44 8.86
CA PRO A 182 -1.15 5.76 9.42
C PRO A 182 -0.12 4.65 9.15
N LEU A 183 1.13 5.03 8.89
CA LEU A 183 2.23 4.10 8.66
C LEU A 183 2.83 3.60 9.99
N ASP A 184 3.12 2.30 10.09
CA ASP A 184 3.85 1.73 11.23
C ASP A 184 5.37 1.94 11.08
N VAL A 185 5.81 3.19 11.30
CA VAL A 185 7.24 3.53 11.26
C VAL A 185 8.02 2.77 12.34
N GLY A 186 7.38 2.46 13.48
CA GLY A 186 8.02 1.76 14.59
C GLY A 186 8.53 0.38 14.22
N THR A 187 7.74 -0.41 13.49
CA THR A 187 8.18 -1.73 12.99
C THR A 187 9.30 -1.60 11.97
N ILE A 188 9.24 -0.62 11.07
CA ILE A 188 10.30 -0.37 10.08
C ILE A 188 11.60 0.03 10.78
N LEU A 189 11.55 0.90 11.81
CA LEU A 189 12.73 1.30 12.59
C LEU A 189 13.32 0.14 13.40
N LYS A 190 12.51 -0.75 13.95
CA LYS A 190 12.99 -1.97 14.63
C LYS A 190 13.75 -2.87 13.66
N SER A 191 13.22 -3.06 12.46
CA SER A 191 13.89 -3.79 11.39
C SER A 191 15.19 -3.10 10.99
N LEU A 192 15.14 -1.78 10.77
CA LEU A 192 16.30 -0.99 10.35
C LEU A 192 17.41 -0.97 11.41
N LYS A 193 17.08 -0.98 12.70
CA LYS A 193 18.08 -1.07 13.77
C LYS A 193 18.93 -2.33 13.67
N LYS A 194 18.36 -3.43 13.16
CA LYS A 194 19.07 -4.69 12.93
C LYS A 194 19.93 -4.63 11.68
N THR A 195 19.37 -4.15 10.58
CA THR A 195 19.97 -4.24 9.23
C THR A 195 20.86 -3.05 8.88
N GLY A 196 20.45 -1.85 9.27
CA GLY A 196 21.09 -0.57 8.99
C GLY A 196 20.95 -0.08 7.55
N LYS A 197 20.23 -0.79 6.68
CA LYS A 197 20.06 -0.41 5.27
C LYS A 197 18.61 -0.58 4.86
N LEU A 198 18.07 0.37 4.10
CA LEU A 198 16.66 0.40 3.71
C LEU A 198 16.49 0.47 2.19
N LEU A 199 15.65 -0.42 1.66
CA LEU A 199 15.07 -0.35 0.34
C LEU A 199 13.54 -0.34 0.47
N VAL A 200 12.86 0.60 -0.17
CA VAL A 200 11.39 0.61 -0.29
C VAL A 200 11.00 0.22 -1.71
N VAL A 201 10.08 -0.72 -1.87
CA VAL A 201 9.63 -1.22 -3.17
C VAL A 201 8.12 -1.06 -3.29
N HIS A 202 7.66 -0.39 -4.33
CA HIS A 202 6.23 -0.23 -4.64
C HIS A 202 6.00 -0.16 -6.15
N GLU A 203 4.78 -0.41 -6.59
CA GLU A 203 4.46 -0.43 -8.02
C GLU A 203 4.21 0.96 -8.62
N ALA A 204 3.66 1.89 -7.83
CA ALA A 204 3.43 3.26 -8.27
C ALA A 204 4.69 3.91 -8.85
N PRO A 205 4.55 4.93 -9.72
CA PRO A 205 5.68 5.71 -10.19
C PRO A 205 6.57 6.14 -9.02
N GLU A 206 7.88 5.99 -9.17
CA GLU A 206 8.84 6.34 -8.12
C GLU A 206 8.71 7.82 -7.71
N VAL A 207 8.47 8.69 -8.69
CA VAL A 207 8.24 10.12 -8.48
C VAL A 207 6.89 10.33 -7.80
N GLY A 208 6.92 10.89 -6.57
CA GLY A 208 5.71 11.20 -5.81
C GLY A 208 4.97 9.97 -5.26
N GLY A 209 5.54 8.77 -5.42
CA GLY A 209 5.02 7.54 -4.84
C GLY A 209 5.18 7.47 -3.32
N VAL A 210 4.47 6.53 -2.70
CA VAL A 210 4.47 6.35 -1.23
C VAL A 210 5.83 5.97 -0.66
N GLY A 211 6.75 5.47 -1.50
CA GLY A 211 8.12 5.18 -1.08
C GLY A 211 8.87 6.41 -0.58
N ALA A 212 8.62 7.58 -1.18
CA ALA A 212 9.23 8.83 -0.74
C ALA A 212 8.78 9.20 0.69
N GLU A 213 7.50 9.03 1.00
CA GLU A 213 6.95 9.32 2.32
C GLU A 213 7.44 8.33 3.39
N ILE A 214 7.54 7.04 3.05
CA ILE A 214 8.12 6.02 3.94
C ILE A 214 9.58 6.39 4.26
N VAL A 215 10.38 6.70 3.24
CA VAL A 215 11.78 7.10 3.44
C VAL A 215 11.89 8.37 4.28
N ARG A 216 11.05 9.39 4.04
CA ARG A 216 11.02 10.62 4.84
C ARG A 216 10.77 10.32 6.32
N GLN A 217 9.68 9.61 6.64
CA GLN A 217 9.33 9.30 8.04
C GLN A 217 10.40 8.48 8.75
N VAL A 218 10.95 7.48 8.07
CA VAL A 218 12.03 6.65 8.63
C VAL A 218 13.30 7.46 8.84
N THR A 219 13.65 8.33 7.90
CA THR A 219 14.85 9.16 7.98
C THR A 219 14.74 10.17 9.12
N GLU A 220 13.62 10.89 9.24
CA GLU A 220 13.40 11.87 10.32
C GLU A 220 13.54 11.27 11.72
N GLN A 221 13.05 10.04 11.91
CA GLN A 221 13.02 9.38 13.22
C GLN A 221 14.24 8.48 13.48
N GLY A 222 14.89 8.03 12.41
CA GLY A 222 15.84 6.91 12.44
C GLY A 222 17.13 7.14 11.66
N PHE A 223 17.47 8.38 11.28
CA PHE A 223 18.66 8.68 10.47
C PHE A 223 19.94 8.01 11.01
N HIS A 224 20.14 8.03 12.33
CA HIS A 224 21.30 7.42 13.00
C HIS A 224 21.41 5.90 12.87
N LEU A 225 20.33 5.22 12.43
CA LEU A 225 20.32 3.78 12.16
C LEU A 225 20.82 3.46 10.75
N LEU A 226 20.78 4.42 9.83
CA LEU A 226 21.16 4.23 8.42
C LEU A 226 22.68 4.19 8.27
N LYS A 227 23.18 3.05 7.76
CA LYS A 227 24.58 2.81 7.37
C LYS A 227 24.84 3.15 5.90
N ALA A 228 23.78 3.33 5.11
CA ALA A 228 23.83 3.75 3.72
C ALA A 228 22.58 4.59 3.38
N PRO A 229 22.63 5.46 2.35
CA PRO A 229 21.46 6.19 1.89
C PRO A 229 20.30 5.24 1.54
N PRO A 230 19.08 5.48 2.05
CA PRO A 230 17.93 4.65 1.74
C PRO A 230 17.58 4.81 0.25
N LYS A 231 17.04 3.75 -0.35
CA LYS A 231 16.60 3.75 -1.74
C LYS A 231 15.12 3.48 -1.87
N VAL A 232 14.52 4.03 -2.92
CA VAL A 232 13.18 3.68 -3.40
C VAL A 232 13.35 3.01 -4.75
N LEU A 233 12.59 1.95 -4.99
CA LEU A 233 12.45 1.31 -6.29
C LEU A 233 10.96 1.32 -6.63
N GLY A 234 10.56 2.29 -7.47
CA GLY A 234 9.20 2.45 -7.96
C GLY A 234 9.03 2.05 -9.43
N GLY A 235 7.80 2.13 -9.92
CA GLY A 235 7.51 2.04 -11.35
C GLY A 235 8.06 3.22 -12.15
N ALA A 236 8.18 3.04 -13.46
CA ALA A 236 8.59 4.09 -14.38
C ALA A 236 7.58 5.24 -14.40
N HIS A 237 8.07 6.47 -14.53
CA HIS A 237 7.23 7.67 -14.60
C HIS A 237 6.69 7.90 -16.02
N VAL A 238 5.88 6.96 -16.49
CA VAL A 238 5.21 6.97 -17.80
C VAL A 238 3.78 6.39 -17.69
N PRO A 239 2.85 6.76 -18.58
CA PRO A 239 1.58 6.05 -18.70
C PRO A 239 1.82 4.57 -19.05
N MET A 240 1.07 3.66 -18.42
CA MET A 240 1.29 2.23 -18.58
C MET A 240 1.02 1.78 -20.03
N PRO A 241 2.01 1.21 -20.75
CA PRO A 241 1.84 0.74 -22.11
C PRO A 241 1.08 -0.61 -22.15
N TYR A 242 0.39 -0.88 -23.26
CA TYR A 242 -0.28 -2.19 -23.48
C TYR A 242 0.71 -3.31 -23.83
N SER A 243 1.78 -2.98 -24.56
CA SER A 243 2.76 -3.96 -25.05
C SER A 243 3.43 -4.67 -23.88
N ALA A 244 3.41 -6.01 -23.90
CA ALA A 244 3.94 -6.84 -22.83
C ALA A 244 5.38 -6.50 -22.39
N PRO A 245 6.38 -6.48 -23.31
CA PRO A 245 7.74 -6.12 -22.91
C PRO A 245 7.87 -4.68 -22.39
N LEU A 246 6.98 -3.76 -22.79
CA LEU A 246 7.03 -2.38 -22.31
C LEU A 246 6.37 -2.24 -20.93
N GLU A 247 5.26 -2.92 -20.65
CA GLU A 247 4.65 -2.90 -19.31
C GLU A 247 5.59 -3.56 -18.31
N ASP A 248 6.23 -4.67 -18.67
CA ASP A 248 7.22 -5.34 -17.79
C ASP A 248 8.39 -4.39 -17.45
N ALA A 249 8.85 -3.60 -18.41
CA ALA A 249 9.91 -2.60 -18.20
C ALA A 249 9.46 -1.39 -17.35
N CYS A 250 8.16 -1.16 -17.20
CA CYS A 250 7.62 -0.07 -16.38
C CYS A 250 7.43 -0.47 -14.91
N LEU A 251 7.48 -1.75 -14.58
CA LEU A 251 7.19 -2.27 -13.25
C LEU A 251 8.48 -2.75 -12.57
N PRO A 252 8.63 -2.59 -11.25
CA PRO A 252 9.73 -3.24 -10.54
C PRO A 252 9.64 -4.76 -10.70
N LEU A 253 10.73 -5.39 -11.15
CA LEU A 253 10.83 -6.84 -11.25
C LEU A 253 11.73 -7.40 -10.15
N LYS A 254 11.65 -8.71 -9.94
CA LYS A 254 12.53 -9.45 -9.02
C LYS A 254 14.02 -9.12 -9.26
N GLN A 255 14.44 -9.06 -10.52
CA GLN A 255 15.83 -8.80 -10.90
C GLN A 255 16.28 -7.38 -10.50
N ASP A 256 15.39 -6.39 -10.59
CA ASP A 256 15.66 -5.02 -10.16
C ASP A 256 15.85 -4.94 -8.64
N ILE A 257 14.98 -5.61 -7.88
CA ILE A 257 15.09 -5.69 -6.42
C ILE A 257 16.43 -6.34 -6.03
N MET A 258 16.80 -7.44 -6.69
CA MET A 258 18.09 -8.11 -6.43
C MET A 258 19.28 -7.20 -6.74
N ARG A 259 19.21 -6.44 -7.83
CA ARG A 259 20.25 -5.47 -8.20
C ARG A 259 20.40 -4.38 -7.13
N GLU A 260 19.29 -3.78 -6.69
CA GLU A 260 19.33 -2.73 -5.65
C GLU A 260 19.83 -3.25 -4.30
N VAL A 261 19.41 -4.45 -3.90
CA VAL A 261 19.93 -5.12 -2.70
C VAL A 261 21.44 -5.32 -2.78
N ARG A 262 21.96 -5.86 -3.91
CA ARG A 262 23.41 -6.03 -4.09
C ARG A 262 24.18 -4.72 -4.11
N GLN A 263 23.58 -3.63 -4.62
CA GLN A 263 24.20 -2.30 -4.57
C GLN A 263 24.26 -1.78 -3.14
N LEU A 264 23.16 -1.87 -2.38
CA LEU A 264 23.13 -1.47 -0.98
C LEU A 264 24.05 -2.33 -0.11
N ALA A 265 24.20 -3.62 -0.38
CA ALA A 265 25.10 -4.50 0.35
C ALA A 265 26.57 -4.04 0.28
N LYS A 266 26.98 -3.42 -0.84
CA LYS A 266 28.35 -2.91 -1.07
C LYS A 266 28.64 -1.54 -0.46
N ALA A 267 27.60 -0.76 -0.14
CA ALA A 267 27.72 0.56 0.48
C ALA A 267 28.08 0.44 1.97
#